data_AF-A0A7L4P1V5-F1
#
_entry.id   AF-A0A7L4P1V5-F1
#
_cell.length_a   1.000
_cell.length_b   1.000
_cell.length_c   1.000
_cell.angle_alpha   90.00
_cell.angle_beta   90.00
_cell.angle_gamma   90.00
#
_symmetry.space_group_name_H-M   'P 1'
#
loop_
_entity.id
_entity.type
_entity.pdbx_description
1 polymer ?
#
loop_
_entity_poly.entity_id
_entity_poly.type
_entity_poly.pdbx_seq_one_letter_code
_entity_poly.pdbx_strand_id
1 'polypeptide(L)' 'MNEDDKGFEAKIKGMYSGGGCACQTGLLEKKKSSLKEVVCKNCGRIFKTDKETDYCFRCRKKV' A
#
# COMPACT_ATOMS: atom_id res chain seq x y z
N MET A 1 32.85 -3.65 25.37
CA MET A 1 31.61 -3.62 24.56
C MET A 1 30.71 -4.70 25.13
N ASN A 2 29.64 -4.30 25.83
CA ASN A 2 28.77 -5.21 26.57
C ASN A 2 28.04 -6.16 25.61
N GLU A 3 27.80 -7.40 26.03
CA GLU A 3 27.14 -8.43 25.23
C GLU A 3 25.70 -8.04 24.84
N ASP A 4 25.09 -7.13 25.60
CA ASP A 4 23.74 -6.59 25.37
C ASP A 4 23.61 -5.81 24.05
N ASP A 5 24.66 -5.08 23.65
CA ASP A 5 24.63 -4.28 22.41
C ASP A 5 24.63 -5.16 21.16
N LYS A 6 25.33 -6.31 21.22
CA LYS A 6 25.38 -7.29 20.12
C LYS A 6 24.04 -8.01 19.94
N GLY A 7 23.34 -8.29 21.04
CA GLY A 7 22.00 -8.89 21.00
C GLY A 7 20.97 -7.95 20.39
N PHE A 8 21.05 -6.67 20.71
CA PHE A 8 20.17 -5.64 20.13
C PHE A 8 20.42 -5.43 18.64
N GLU A 9 21.68 -5.26 18.23
CA GLU A 9 22.04 -5.11 16.81
C GLU A 9 21.70 -6.36 15.98
N ALA A 10 21.92 -7.58 16.51
CA ALA A 10 21.54 -8.81 15.81
C ALA A 10 20.02 -8.93 15.62
N LYS A 11 19.23 -8.49 16.60
CA LYS A 11 17.75 -8.50 16.53
C LYS A 11 17.22 -7.48 15.51
N ILE A 12 17.77 -6.27 15.51
CA ILE A 12 17.45 -5.24 14.51
C ILE A 12 17.87 -5.74 13.12
N LYS A 13 19.09 -6.26 12.97
CA LYS A 13 19.57 -6.81 11.70
C LYS A 13 18.70 -7.96 11.22
N GLY A 14 18.22 -8.85 12.09
CA GLY A 14 17.26 -9.91 11.73
C GLY A 14 15.92 -9.38 11.22
N MET A 15 15.40 -8.30 11.82
CA MET A 15 14.16 -7.64 11.39
C MET A 15 14.29 -6.96 10.01
N TYR A 16 15.44 -6.35 9.71
CA TYR A 16 15.65 -5.59 8.47
C TYR A 16 16.34 -6.36 7.34
N SER A 17 17.05 -7.46 7.64
CA SER A 17 17.89 -8.16 6.65
C SER A 17 17.26 -9.41 6.04
N GLY A 18 16.14 -9.92 6.59
CA GLY A 18 15.69 -11.28 6.30
C GLY A 18 14.29 -11.45 5.70
N GLY A 19 13.43 -10.45 5.73
CA GLY A 19 12.07 -10.62 5.21
C GLY A 19 11.44 -9.27 4.97
N GLY A 20 10.86 -9.08 3.78
CA GLY A 20 9.99 -7.94 3.52
C GLY A 20 8.92 -7.84 4.62
N CYS A 21 8.32 -6.66 4.76
CA CYS A 21 7.14 -6.48 5.62
C CYS A 21 6.18 -7.65 5.43
N ALA A 22 5.51 -8.13 6.49
CA ALA A 22 4.54 -9.23 6.37
C ALA A 22 3.45 -8.94 5.29
N CYS A 23 3.21 -7.66 5.01
CA CYS A 23 2.38 -7.14 3.93
C CYS A 23 2.92 -7.41 2.50
N GLN A 24 4.23 -7.57 2.35
CA GLN A 24 4.97 -7.83 1.10
C GLN A 24 5.28 -9.32 0.91
N THR A 25 5.51 -10.07 1.99
CA THR A 25 5.89 -11.50 1.92
C THR A 25 4.70 -12.45 1.70
N GLY A 26 3.46 -11.93 1.71
CA GLY A 26 2.26 -12.75 1.57
C GLY A 26 1.93 -13.60 2.80
N LEU A 27 2.69 -13.44 3.89
CA LEU A 27 2.42 -14.04 5.19
C LEU A 27 1.06 -13.58 5.75
N LEU A 28 0.66 -12.34 5.41
CA LEU A 28 -0.67 -11.82 5.66
C LEU A 28 -1.57 -12.04 4.46
N GLU A 29 -2.76 -12.59 4.68
CA GLU A 29 -3.79 -12.70 3.66
C GLU A 29 -4.09 -11.30 3.09
N LYS A 30 -3.88 -11.14 1.79
CA LYS A 30 -4.18 -9.87 1.11
C LYS A 30 -5.71 -9.72 1.06
N LYS A 31 -6.24 -8.77 1.82
CA LYS A 31 -7.67 -8.45 1.79
C LYS A 31 -8.09 -8.15 0.35
N LYS A 32 -9.22 -8.75 -0.08
CA LYS A 32 -9.82 -8.44 -1.37
C LYS A 32 -10.17 -6.95 -1.40
N SER A 33 -9.68 -6.25 -2.42
CA SER A 33 -9.93 -4.83 -2.58
C SER A 33 -11.35 -4.61 -3.13
N SER A 34 -12.10 -3.70 -2.52
CA SER A 34 -13.40 -3.23 -3.03
C SER A 34 -13.26 -2.13 -4.10
N LEU A 35 -12.03 -1.81 -4.51
CA LEU A 35 -11.77 -0.80 -5.53
C LEU A 35 -12.20 -1.30 -6.91
N LYS A 36 -13.10 -0.56 -7.56
CA LYS A 36 -13.48 -0.75 -8.96
C LYS A 36 -12.69 0.17 -9.87
N GLU A 37 -12.45 -0.27 -11.09
CA GLU A 37 -11.87 0.56 -12.15
C GLU A 37 -12.97 1.33 -12.88
N VAL A 38 -12.77 2.63 -13.08
CA VAL A 38 -13.75 3.53 -13.69
C VAL A 38 -13.04 4.45 -14.69
N VAL A 39 -13.73 4.75 -15.80
CA VAL A 39 -13.28 5.72 -16.81
C VAL A 39 -13.98 7.06 -16.57
N CYS A 40 -13.20 8.12 -16.43
CA CYS A 40 -13.74 9.47 -16.22
C CYS A 40 -14.52 9.96 -17.44
N LYS A 41 -15.81 10.29 -17.28
CA LYS A 41 -16.67 10.79 -18.37
C LYS A 41 -16.24 12.14 -18.96
N ASN A 42 -15.49 12.95 -18.22
CA ASN A 42 -15.03 14.26 -18.70
C ASN A 42 -13.69 14.20 -19.46
N CYS A 43 -12.71 13.46 -18.94
CA CYS A 43 -11.34 13.48 -19.49
C CYS A 43 -10.80 12.12 -19.96
N GLY A 44 -11.62 11.06 -19.93
CA GLY A 44 -11.24 9.71 -20.34
C GLY A 44 -10.24 9.00 -19.42
N ARG A 45 -9.79 9.63 -18.32
CA ARG A 45 -8.81 9.03 -17.40
C ARG A 45 -9.38 7.79 -16.72
N ILE A 46 -8.64 6.68 -16.78
CA ILE A 46 -8.93 5.44 -16.04
C ILE A 46 -8.36 5.56 -14.62
N PHE A 47 -9.15 5.25 -13.60
CA PHE A 47 -8.72 5.27 -12.19
C PHE A 47 -9.48 4.24 -11.35
N LYS A 48 -8.90 3.87 -10.21
CA LYS A 48 -9.54 2.97 -9.23
C LYS A 48 -10.17 3.76 -8.09
N THR A 49 -11.38 3.38 -7.70
CA THR A 49 -12.14 4.05 -6.64
C THR A 49 -13.12 3.07 -6.00
N ASP A 50 -13.42 3.24 -4.72
CA ASP A 50 -14.51 2.57 -4.00
C ASP A 50 -15.81 3.39 -4.06
N LYS A 51 -15.71 4.69 -4.32
CA LYS A 51 -16.86 5.61 -4.47
C LYS A 51 -17.68 5.36 -5.75
N GLU A 52 -18.97 5.64 -5.67
CA GLU A 52 -19.86 5.72 -6.84
C GLU A 52 -19.69 7.06 -7.54
N THR A 53 -18.86 7.09 -8.58
CA THR A 53 -18.53 8.32 -9.28
C THR A 53 -17.96 8.04 -10.66
N ASP A 54 -18.42 8.80 -11.65
CA ASP A 54 -17.92 8.73 -13.02
C ASP A 54 -16.86 9.78 -13.33
N TYR A 55 -16.39 10.52 -12.32
CA TYR A 55 -15.44 11.63 -12.50
C TYR A 55 -14.16 11.41 -11.71
N CYS A 56 -13.01 11.65 -12.36
CA CYS A 56 -11.73 11.58 -11.67
C CYS A 56 -11.59 12.71 -10.63
N PHE A 57 -10.63 12.57 -9.71
CA PHE A 57 -10.37 13.55 -8.66
C PHE A 57 -10.06 14.96 -9.19
N ARG A 58 -9.48 15.08 -10.40
CA ARG A 58 -9.18 16.37 -11.02
C ARG A 58 -10.44 17.07 -11.53
N CYS A 59 -11.32 16.32 -12.20
CA CYS A 59 -12.56 16.85 -12.75
C CYS A 59 -13.55 17.22 -11.64
N ARG A 60 -13.59 16.44 -10.55
CA ARG A 60 -14.43 16.76 -9.38
C ARG A 60 -14.05 18.07 -8.68
N LYS A 61 -12.79 18.51 -8.76
CA LYS A 61 -12.33 19.78 -8.17
C LYS A 61 -12.61 21.01 -9.03
N LYS A 62 -13.09 20.82 -10.27
CA LYS A 62 -13.43 21.91 -11.21
C LYS A 62 -14.92 22.23 -11.23
N VAL A 63 -15.71 21.55 -10.38
CA VAL A 63 -17.14 21.74 -10.22
C VAL A 63 -17.37 22.59 -8.99
#